data_AF-A0A817MQM0-F1
#
_entry.id   AF-A0A817MQM0-F1
#
_cell.length_a   1.000
_cell.length_b   1.000
_cell.length_c   1.000
_cell.angle_alpha   90.00
_cell.angle_beta   90.00
_cell.angle_gamma   90.00
#
_symmetry.space_group_name_H-M   'P 1'
#
loop_
_entity.id
_entity.type
_entity.pdbx_description
1 polymer ?
#
loop_
_entity_poly.entity_id
_entity_poly.type
_entity_poly.pdbx_seq_one_letter_code
_entity_poly.pdbx_strand_id
1 'polypeptide(L)'
;MTVADYDANHWFRDRNDRFYPGQEFSLEIDEILHKKRSKYQDVLVFKSKTYGNVLVLDNCIQCTERDEFVYQEMAAFLPLLAHPCPKRVLIIGGGDGGVLREVIKHPQVEEVVLCEIDQLTEPIDAKLVDQLDTRYYTSDIHRAAFALPAFIWK
;
A
#
# COMPACT_ATOMS: atom_id res chain seq x y z
N MET A 1 -16.69 -1.50 13.45
CA MET A 1 -15.72 -0.55 14.03
C MET A 1 -15.51 0.51 12.98
N THR A 2 -15.75 1.77 13.31
CA THR A 2 -15.54 2.90 12.41
C THR A 2 -14.12 3.39 12.58
N VAL A 3 -13.44 3.74 11.48
CA VAL A 3 -12.10 4.35 11.46
C VAL A 3 -11.99 5.47 12.48
N ALA A 4 -11.40 5.22 13.65
CA ALA A 4 -10.96 6.22 14.63
C ALA A 4 -10.31 5.57 15.87
N ASP A 5 -9.53 4.50 15.72
CA ASP A 5 -8.80 3.93 16.87
C ASP A 5 -7.40 4.54 16.98
N TYR A 6 -7.32 5.87 16.92
CA TYR A 6 -6.20 6.60 17.51
C TYR A 6 -6.68 7.35 18.74
N ASP A 7 -5.92 7.22 19.82
CA ASP A 7 -6.34 7.75 21.11
C ASP A 7 -6.23 9.30 21.16
N ALA A 8 -6.79 9.90 22.21
CA ALA A 8 -6.73 11.35 22.43
C ALA A 8 -5.27 11.88 22.55
N ASN A 9 -4.28 10.99 22.68
CA ASN A 9 -2.87 11.33 22.73
C ASN A 9 -2.18 11.20 21.37
N HIS A 10 -2.93 11.05 20.28
CA HIS A 10 -2.42 10.93 18.90
C HIS A 10 -1.56 9.67 18.66
N TRP A 11 -1.90 8.54 19.27
CA TRP A 11 -1.25 7.25 18.97
C TRP A 11 -2.15 6.34 18.14
N PHE A 12 -1.67 5.87 16.99
CA PHE A 12 -2.27 4.75 16.27
C PHE A 12 -1.80 3.43 16.89
N ARG A 13 -2.73 2.48 17.09
CA ARG A 13 -2.44 1.17 17.65
C ARG A 13 -2.89 0.08 16.70
N ASP A 14 -1.92 -0.59 16.09
CA ASP A 14 -2.15 -1.82 15.32
C ASP A 14 -2.39 -2.97 16.30
N ARG A 15 -3.66 -3.18 16.65
CA ARG A 15 -4.10 -4.22 17.55
C ARG A 15 -5.16 -5.07 16.87
N ASN A 16 -4.95 -6.39 16.92
CA ASN A 16 -5.93 -7.34 16.39
C ASN A 16 -6.05 -8.57 17.29
N ASP A 17 -7.10 -8.61 18.11
CA ASP A 17 -7.36 -9.70 19.05
C ASP A 17 -7.65 -11.05 18.34
N ARG A 18 -7.93 -11.04 17.03
CA ARG A 18 -8.19 -12.26 16.26
C ARG A 18 -6.90 -12.87 15.69
N PHE A 19 -6.02 -12.06 15.10
CA PHE A 19 -4.83 -12.55 14.41
C PHE A 19 -3.58 -12.57 15.27
N TYR A 20 -3.44 -11.62 16.21
CA TYR A 20 -2.28 -11.49 17.08
C TYR A 20 -2.69 -11.00 18.48
N PRO A 21 -3.41 -11.83 19.27
CA PRO A 21 -3.88 -11.45 20.59
C PRO A 21 -2.72 -11.21 21.56
N GLY A 22 -2.88 -10.23 22.46
CA GLY A 22 -1.94 -9.95 23.55
C GLY A 22 -0.72 -9.09 23.16
N GLN A 23 -0.65 -8.64 21.92
CA GLN A 23 0.37 -7.71 21.44
C GLN A 23 -0.24 -6.61 20.56
N GLU A 24 0.38 -5.44 20.55
CA GLU A 24 0.08 -4.34 19.64
C GLU A 24 1.37 -3.63 19.23
N PHE A 25 1.39 -3.07 18.03
CA PHE A 25 2.43 -2.15 17.58
C PHE A 25 1.84 -0.75 17.51
N SER A 26 2.52 0.26 18.05
CA SER A 26 1.96 1.61 18.14
C SER A 26 2.90 2.66 17.57
N LEU A 27 2.33 3.59 16.82
CA LEU A 27 3.03 4.72 16.21
C LEU A 27 2.36 6.03 16.59
N GLU A 28 3.16 7.00 17.02
CA GLU A 28 2.69 8.36 17.27
C GLU A 28 2.42 9.07 15.94
N ILE A 29 1.22 9.63 15.82
CA ILE A 29 0.72 10.36 14.66
C ILE A 29 1.18 11.81 14.75
N ASP A 30 1.84 12.29 13.70
CA ASP A 30 2.10 13.71 13.46
C ASP A 30 0.88 14.38 12.81
N GLU A 31 0.38 13.80 11.73
CA GLU A 31 -0.70 14.37 10.92
C GLU A 31 -1.52 13.26 10.24
N ILE A 32 -2.84 13.44 10.16
CA ILE A 32 -3.71 12.57 9.36
C ILE A 32 -3.75 13.12 7.93
N LEU A 33 -3.28 12.35 6.96
CA LEU A 33 -3.18 12.77 5.55
C LEU A 33 -4.41 12.36 4.75
N HIS A 34 -4.96 11.18 5.02
CA HIS A 34 -6.13 10.66 4.33
C HIS A 34 -6.94 9.72 5.21
N LYS A 35 -8.26 9.78 5.10
CA LYS A 35 -9.17 8.89 5.82
C LYS A 35 -10.43 8.68 5.00
N LYS A 36 -10.70 7.43 4.64
CA LYS A 36 -11.85 7.07 3.81
C LYS A 36 -12.27 5.63 4.09
N ARG A 37 -13.54 5.30 3.86
CA ARG A 37 -14.00 3.91 3.74
C ARG A 37 -14.27 3.63 2.27
N SER A 38 -13.62 2.61 1.71
CA SER A 38 -13.87 2.13 0.35
C SER A 38 -15.05 1.16 0.32
N LYS A 39 -15.31 0.56 -0.84
CA LYS A 39 -16.27 -0.54 -0.96
C LYS A 39 -15.85 -1.77 -0.16
N TYR A 40 -14.54 -1.95 0.08
CA TYR A 40 -13.97 -3.17 0.63
C TYR A 40 -13.49 -3.00 2.06
N GLN A 41 -12.84 -1.89 2.38
CA GLN A 41 -12.12 -1.71 3.65
C GLN A 41 -12.04 -0.24 4.08
N ASP A 42 -11.65 -0.06 5.32
CA ASP A 42 -11.27 1.23 5.87
C ASP A 42 -9.84 1.58 5.48
N VAL A 43 -9.62 2.80 4.97
CA VAL A 43 -8.33 3.31 4.52
C VAL A 43 -7.93 4.51 5.36
N LEU A 44 -6.74 4.45 5.94
CA LEU A 44 -6.12 5.55 6.68
C LEU A 44 -4.68 5.73 6.21
N VAL A 45 -4.32 6.97 5.89
CA VAL A 45 -2.94 7.38 5.66
C VAL A 45 -2.61 8.47 6.67
N PHE A 46 -1.53 8.29 7.41
CA PHE A 46 -1.07 9.30 8.36
C PHE A 46 0.45 9.43 8.30
N LYS A 47 0.94 10.62 8.62
CA LYS A 47 2.35 10.88 8.86
C LYS A 47 2.65 10.53 10.31
N SER A 48 3.62 9.66 10.53
CA SER A 48 4.11 9.33 11.87
C SER A 48 5.28 10.21 12.28
N LYS A 49 5.55 10.31 13.59
CA LYS A 49 6.72 11.06 14.10
C LYS A 49 8.06 10.47 13.68
N THR A 50 8.15 9.14 13.49
CA THR A 50 9.44 8.45 13.35
C THR A 50 9.51 7.39 12.26
N TYR A 51 8.41 7.12 11.53
CA TYR A 51 8.32 6.10 10.48
C TYR A 51 7.91 6.66 9.10
N GLY A 52 7.81 7.99 8.97
CA GLY A 52 7.33 8.65 7.75
C GLY A 52 5.83 8.44 7.55
N ASN A 53 5.39 8.41 6.30
CA ASN A 53 3.99 8.13 5.97
C ASN A 53 3.65 6.64 6.16
N VAL A 54 2.45 6.38 6.67
CA VAL A 54 1.96 5.06 7.06
C VAL A 54 0.62 4.80 6.37
N LEU A 55 0.52 3.66 5.68
CA LEU A 55 -0.74 3.16 5.12
C LEU A 55 -1.34 2.12 6.07
N VAL A 56 -2.60 2.31 6.41
CA VAL A 56 -3.40 1.40 7.25
C VAL A 56 -4.65 0.99 6.49
N LEU A 57 -4.93 -0.31 6.50
CA LEU A 57 -6.15 -0.91 5.96
C LEU A 57 -6.83 -1.74 7.04
N ASP A 58 -8.12 -1.49 7.30
CA ASP A 58 -8.92 -2.17 8.34
C ASP A 58 -8.19 -2.26 9.70
N ASN A 59 -7.60 -1.14 10.12
CA ASN A 59 -6.80 -1.00 11.35
C ASN A 59 -5.48 -1.82 11.42
N CYS A 60 -5.04 -2.40 10.31
CA CYS A 60 -3.74 -3.08 10.20
C CYS A 60 -2.76 -2.22 9.38
N ILE A 61 -1.56 -1.97 9.91
CA ILE A 61 -0.49 -1.29 9.18
C ILE A 61 -0.07 -2.18 8.00
N GLN A 62 -0.12 -1.62 6.80
CA GLN A 62 0.30 -2.30 5.57
C GLN A 62 1.75 -1.99 5.23
N CYS A 63 2.14 -0.71 5.33
CA CYS A 63 3.50 -0.28 5.07
C CYS A 63 3.81 1.06 5.74
N THR A 64 5.10 1.30 5.97
CA THR A 64 5.65 2.61 6.38
C THR A 64 6.81 2.98 5.47
N GLU A 65 7.03 4.26 5.23
CA GLU A 65 8.18 4.69 4.41
C GLU A 65 9.55 4.31 4.98
N ARG A 66 9.64 4.07 6.29
CA ARG A 66 10.92 3.78 6.95
C ARG A 66 11.40 2.35 6.68
N ASP A 67 10.49 1.41 6.54
CA ASP A 67 10.82 -0.03 6.50
C ASP A 67 10.14 -0.81 5.36
N GLU A 68 9.35 -0.16 4.50
CA GLU A 68 8.67 -0.81 3.36
C GLU A 68 9.63 -1.60 2.46
N PHE A 69 10.87 -1.12 2.31
CA PHE A 69 11.89 -1.78 1.47
C PHE A 69 12.13 -3.23 1.90
N VAL A 70 12.02 -3.55 3.20
CA VAL A 70 12.24 -4.89 3.72
C VAL A 70 11.24 -5.87 3.13
N TYR A 71 9.96 -5.50 3.09
CA TYR A 71 8.92 -6.35 2.53
C TYR A 71 8.97 -6.32 0.99
N GLN A 72 9.04 -5.13 0.41
CA GLN A 72 8.89 -4.96 -1.04
C GLN A 72 10.04 -5.58 -1.83
N GLU A 73 11.30 -5.35 -1.40
CA GLU A 73 12.47 -5.93 -2.07
C GLU A 73 12.47 -7.45 -1.94
N MET A 74 12.11 -7.99 -0.77
CA MET A 74 12.08 -9.43 -0.54
C MET A 74 10.95 -10.10 -1.33
N ALA A 75 9.76 -9.49 -1.38
CA ALA A 75 8.62 -10.00 -2.14
C ALA A 75 8.90 -9.98 -3.65
N ALA A 76 9.64 -8.99 -4.16
CA ALA A 76 9.97 -8.88 -5.58
C ALA A 76 11.21 -9.68 -5.98
N PHE A 77 12.36 -9.46 -5.33
CA PHE A 77 13.63 -9.99 -5.81
C PHE A 77 13.83 -11.47 -5.54
N LEU A 78 13.28 -12.04 -4.46
CA LEU A 78 13.39 -13.48 -4.24
C LEU A 78 12.82 -14.31 -5.40
N PRO A 79 11.57 -14.11 -5.86
CA PRO A 79 11.04 -14.86 -6.99
C PRO A 79 11.70 -14.48 -8.32
N LEU A 80 12.02 -13.20 -8.53
CA LEU A 80 12.64 -12.74 -9.78
C LEU A 80 14.04 -13.32 -9.99
N LEU A 81 14.87 -13.35 -8.95
CA LEU A 81 16.23 -13.88 -9.02
C LEU A 81 16.26 -15.42 -9.03
N ALA A 82 15.23 -16.08 -8.51
CA ALA A 82 15.11 -17.54 -8.56
C ALA A 82 14.63 -18.04 -9.94
N HIS A 83 13.88 -17.23 -10.69
CA HIS A 83 13.33 -17.61 -11.98
C HIS A 83 14.35 -17.36 -13.11
N PRO A 84 14.59 -18.31 -14.03
CA PRO A 84 15.67 -18.18 -15.03
C PRO A 84 15.42 -17.11 -16.10
N CYS A 85 14.16 -16.73 -16.34
CA CYS A 85 13.81 -15.69 -17.32
C CYS A 85 12.43 -15.07 -17.00
N PRO A 86 12.30 -14.21 -15.97
CA PRO A 86 11.03 -13.65 -15.53
C PRO A 86 10.57 -12.53 -16.45
N LYS A 87 9.91 -12.87 -17.57
CA LYS A 87 9.44 -11.87 -18.55
C LYS A 87 8.09 -11.23 -18.22
N ARG A 88 7.18 -12.00 -17.63
CA ARG A 88 5.82 -11.56 -17.32
C ARG A 88 5.53 -11.84 -15.86
N VAL A 89 5.10 -10.81 -15.13
CA VAL A 89 4.87 -10.88 -13.69
C VAL A 89 3.44 -10.48 -13.38
N LEU A 90 2.77 -11.27 -12.55
CA LEU A 90 1.45 -10.95 -12.00
C LEU A 90 1.61 -10.61 -10.51
N ILE A 91 1.17 -9.41 -10.13
CA ILE A 91 1.10 -8.95 -8.75
C ILE A 91 -0.38 -8.96 -8.36
N ILE A 92 -0.73 -9.69 -7.29
CA ILE A 92 -2.07 -9.71 -6.71
C ILE A 92 -2.06 -8.84 -5.46
N GLY A 93 -2.98 -7.89 -5.37
CA GLY A 93 -2.91 -6.82 -4.38
C GLY A 93 -1.83 -5.80 -4.77
N GLY A 94 -1.04 -5.35 -3.79
CA GLY A 94 0.05 -4.40 -4.05
C GLY A 94 -0.43 -2.99 -4.35
N GLY A 95 -1.59 -2.61 -3.82
CA GLY A 95 -2.19 -1.28 -4.00
C GLY A 95 -1.32 -0.10 -3.52
N ASP A 96 -0.28 -0.34 -2.72
CA ASP A 96 0.72 0.68 -2.38
C ASP A 96 1.75 0.90 -3.51
N GLY A 97 1.85 -0.01 -4.48
CA GLY A 97 2.74 0.11 -5.65
C GLY A 97 4.20 -0.24 -5.40
N GLY A 98 4.57 -0.53 -4.16
CA GLY A 98 5.93 -0.83 -3.78
C GLY A 98 6.54 -2.04 -4.45
N VAL A 99 5.82 -3.16 -4.43
CA VAL A 99 6.26 -4.39 -5.13
C VAL A 99 6.40 -4.14 -6.63
N LEU A 100 5.49 -3.37 -7.24
CA LEU A 100 5.60 -3.00 -8.66
C LEU A 100 6.88 -2.21 -8.92
N ARG A 101 7.21 -1.22 -8.08
CA ARG A 101 8.44 -0.42 -8.16
C ARG A 101 9.70 -1.29 -8.13
N GLU A 102 9.69 -2.37 -7.34
CA GLU A 102 10.82 -3.30 -7.27
C GLU A 102 10.86 -4.27 -8.47
N VAL A 103 9.71 -4.77 -8.91
CA VAL A 103 9.61 -5.69 -10.05
C VAL A 103 10.15 -5.07 -11.34
N ILE A 104 9.81 -3.80 -11.62
CA ILE A 104 10.24 -3.11 -12.85
C ILE A 104 11.74 -2.83 -12.92
N LYS A 105 12.49 -3.04 -11.82
CA LYS A 105 13.96 -2.91 -11.82
C LYS A 105 14.64 -4.09 -12.49
N HIS A 106 13.97 -5.24 -12.61
CA HIS A 106 14.58 -6.45 -13.18
C HIS A 106 14.62 -6.38 -14.72
N PRO A 107 15.81 -6.43 -15.35
CA PRO A 107 15.98 -6.07 -16.78
C PRO A 107 15.32 -7.03 -17.78
N GLN A 108 14.97 -8.24 -17.34
CA GLN A 108 14.27 -9.22 -18.19
C GLN A 108 12.74 -9.11 -18.11
N VAL A 109 12.20 -8.31 -17.20
CA VAL A 109 10.75 -8.10 -17.08
C VAL A 109 10.30 -7.22 -18.24
N GLU A 110 9.32 -7.71 -19.00
CA GLU A 110 8.76 -7.05 -20.18
C GLU A 110 7.30 -6.61 -19.93
N GLU A 111 6.57 -7.34 -19.07
CA GLU A 111 5.16 -7.07 -18.74
C GLU A 111 4.90 -7.29 -17.25
N VAL A 112 4.17 -6.37 -16.61
CA VAL A 112 3.67 -6.52 -15.25
C VAL A 112 2.17 -6.26 -15.23
N VAL A 113 1.41 -7.21 -14.69
CA VAL A 113 -0.02 -7.06 -14.43
C VAL A 113 -0.20 -6.86 -12.93
N LEU A 114 -0.72 -5.70 -12.53
CA LEU A 114 -1.10 -5.41 -11.15
C LEU A 114 -2.62 -5.59 -11.02
N CYS A 115 -3.05 -6.53 -10.18
CA CYS A 115 -4.45 -6.82 -9.93
C CYS A 115 -4.83 -6.42 -8.50
N GLU A 116 -5.28 -5.18 -8.34
CA GLU A 116 -5.78 -4.64 -7.08
C GLU A 116 -7.32 -4.63 -7.08
N ILE A 117 -7.93 -5.15 -6.01
CA ILE A 117 -9.38 -5.25 -5.87
C ILE A 117 -9.99 -3.93 -5.38
N ASP A 118 -9.28 -3.25 -4.48
CA ASP A 118 -9.72 -1.98 -3.94
C ASP A 118 -9.29 -0.84 -4.85
N GLN A 119 -10.09 -0.68 -5.89
CA GLN A 119 -10.16 0.60 -6.57
C GLN A 119 -10.60 1.62 -5.54
N LEU A 120 -9.69 2.48 -5.10
CA LEU A 120 -10.08 3.74 -4.47
C LEU A 120 -10.98 4.42 -5.49
N THR A 121 -12.30 4.24 -5.34
CA THR A 121 -13.31 4.41 -6.41
C THR A 121 -13.56 5.85 -6.80
N GLU A 122 -12.77 6.77 -6.27
CA GLU A 122 -12.62 8.09 -6.81
C GLU A 122 -11.16 8.18 -7.20
N PRO A 123 -10.81 8.57 -8.44
CA PRO A 123 -9.43 8.91 -8.76
C PRO A 123 -9.03 9.91 -7.68
N ILE A 124 -8.15 9.49 -6.77
CA ILE A 124 -7.54 10.43 -5.85
C ILE A 124 -6.93 11.45 -6.80
N ASP A 125 -7.33 12.72 -6.68
CA ASP A 125 -6.82 13.78 -7.54
C ASP A 125 -5.31 13.53 -7.62
N ALA A 126 -4.76 13.41 -8.83
CA ALA A 126 -3.33 13.17 -8.98
C ALA A 126 -2.54 14.19 -8.16
N LYS A 127 -3.08 15.42 -8.01
CA LYS A 127 -2.53 16.44 -7.12
C LYS A 127 -2.56 16.05 -5.64
N LEU A 128 -3.61 15.40 -5.17
CA LEU A 128 -3.69 14.87 -3.81
C LEU A 128 -2.71 13.71 -3.62
N VAL A 129 -2.54 12.81 -4.60
CA VAL A 129 -1.51 11.76 -4.55
C VAL A 129 -0.11 12.38 -4.49
N ASP A 130 0.14 13.38 -5.34
CA ASP A 130 1.42 14.11 -5.36
C ASP A 130 1.65 14.89 -4.05
N GLN A 131 0.59 15.37 -3.39
CA GLN A 131 0.65 16.02 -2.08
C GLN A 131 0.92 15.05 -0.92
N LEU A 132 0.64 13.75 -1.08
CA LEU A 132 0.97 12.76 -0.07
C LEU A 132 2.49 12.57 0.06
N ASP A 133 3.29 13.03 -0.92
CA ASP A 133 4.77 12.99 -0.90
C ASP A 133 5.32 11.64 -0.42
N THR A 134 4.77 10.54 -0.95
CA THR A 134 5.18 9.19 -0.55
C THR A 134 6.25 8.63 -1.49
N ARG A 135 7.17 7.82 -0.96
CA ARG A 135 8.19 7.14 -1.78
C ARG A 135 7.67 6.00 -2.66
N TYR A 136 6.54 5.39 -2.30
CA TYR A 136 6.07 4.13 -2.91
C TYR A 136 4.81 4.29 -3.76
N TYR A 137 3.99 5.30 -3.52
CA TYR A 137 2.71 5.49 -4.20
C TYR A 137 2.68 6.82 -4.94
N THR A 138 2.74 6.75 -6.28
CA THR A 138 2.73 7.92 -7.18
C THR A 138 1.47 7.97 -8.02
N SER A 139 1.18 9.13 -8.60
CA SER A 139 0.07 9.29 -9.56
C SER A 139 0.12 8.31 -10.73
N ASP A 140 1.33 7.92 -11.18
CA ASP A 140 1.49 6.96 -12.27
C ASP A 140 1.20 5.53 -11.84
N ILE A 141 1.60 5.14 -10.62
CA ILE A 141 1.25 3.86 -10.00
C ILE A 141 -0.27 3.78 -9.79
N HIS A 142 -0.88 4.84 -9.26
CA HIS A 142 -2.32 4.94 -9.07
C HIS A 142 -3.07 4.68 -10.39
N ARG A 143 -2.66 5.35 -11.48
CA ARG A 143 -3.25 5.13 -12.81
C ARG A 143 -3.03 3.69 -13.29
N ALA A 144 -1.85 3.13 -13.12
CA ALA A 144 -1.52 1.78 -13.58
C ALA A 144 -2.32 0.69 -12.85
N ALA A 145 -2.46 0.80 -11.51
CA ALA A 145 -3.21 -0.13 -10.68
C ALA A 145 -4.71 -0.19 -11.04
N PHE A 146 -5.25 0.91 -11.59
CA PHE A 146 -6.67 1.06 -11.90
C PHE A 146 -6.98 1.13 -13.41
N ALA A 147 -5.95 1.02 -14.25
CA ALA A 147 -6.10 0.85 -15.69
C ALA A 147 -6.48 -0.60 -16.03
N LEU A 148 -7.68 -1.03 -15.65
CA LEU A 148 -8.20 -2.29 -16.16
C LEU A 148 -8.60 -2.13 -17.63
N PRO A 149 -8.22 -3.07 -18.52
CA PRO A 149 -8.79 -3.13 -19.86
C PRO A 149 -10.32 -3.28 -19.80
N ALA A 150 -11.03 -2.57 -20.66
CA ALA A 150 -12.50 -2.48 -20.67
C ALA A 150 -13.25 -3.83 -20.79
N PHE A 151 -12.56 -4.94 -21.09
CA PHE A 151 -13.17 -6.26 -21.31
C PHE A 151 -13.35 -7.12 -20.03
N ILE A 152 -12.88 -6.68 -18.86
CA ILE A 152 -13.06 -7.40 -17.59
C ILE A 152 -14.43 -7.10 -16.94
N TRP A 153 -15.16 -6.09 -17.44
CA TRP A 153 -16.52 -5.79 -17.01
C TRP A 153 -17.51 -6.57 -17.89
N LYS A 154 -17.94 -7.76 -17.46
CA LYS A 154 -19.13 -8.46 -17.97
C LYS A 154 -20.11 -8.74 -16.86
#